data_AF-A0A2V6C622-F1
#
_entry.id   AF-A0A2V6C622-F1
#
_cell.length_a   1.000
_cell.length_b   1.000
_cell.length_c   1.000
_cell.angle_alpha   90.00
_cell.angle_beta   90.00
_cell.angle_gamma   90.00
#
_symmetry.space_group_name_H-M   'P 1'
#
loop_
_entity.id
_entity.type
_entity.pdbx_description
1 polymer ?
#
loop_
_entity_poly.entity_id
_entity_poly.type
_entity_poly.pdbx_seq_one_letter_code
_entity_poly.pdbx_strand_id
1 'polypeptide(L)' 'MIKQIKFVSVPVADQDRALDFYTEKLGFTIITDQPFDEKQRWIELRVPKAETRVVLFTTD' A
#
# COMPACT_ATOMS: atom_id res chain seq x y z
N MET A 1 -12.97 -21.49 -6.44
CA MET A 1 -13.73 -20.25 -6.74
C MET A 1 -13.03 -19.06 -6.12
N ILE A 2 -12.99 -17.94 -6.84
CA ILE A 2 -12.43 -16.64 -6.37
C ILE A 2 -13.43 -16.00 -5.40
N LYS A 3 -12.95 -15.39 -4.31
CA LYS A 3 -13.81 -14.80 -3.25
C LYS A 3 -13.76 -13.27 -3.20
N GLN A 4 -12.63 -12.66 -3.52
CA GLN A 4 -12.44 -11.22 -3.40
C GLN A 4 -11.22 -10.73 -4.19
N ILE A 5 -11.13 -9.41 -4.37
CA ILE A 5 -9.91 -8.73 -4.77
C ILE A 5 -9.03 -8.57 -3.51
N LYS A 6 -7.83 -9.16 -3.53
CA LYS A 6 -6.89 -9.12 -2.40
C LYS A 6 -6.32 -7.70 -2.21
N PHE A 7 -5.88 -7.08 -3.30
CA PHE A 7 -5.38 -5.71 -3.28
C PHE A 7 -5.50 -5.02 -4.64
N VAL A 8 -5.44 -3.69 -4.60
CA VAL A 8 -5.31 -2.82 -5.77
C VAL A 8 -4.02 -2.00 -5.67
N SER A 9 -3.33 -1.80 -6.80
CA SER A 9 -2.10 -1.00 -6.85
C SER A 9 -2.40 0.46 -7.14
N VAL A 10 -1.77 1.36 -6.41
CA VAL A 10 -1.86 2.81 -6.57
C VAL A 10 -0.47 3.36 -6.89
N PRO A 11 -0.23 3.87 -8.11
CA PRO A 11 1.03 4.51 -8.46
C PRO A 11 1.20 5.80 -7.68
N VAL A 12 2.37 5.99 -7.08
CA VAL A 12 2.73 7.20 -6.35
C VAL A 12 4.09 7.71 -6.81
N ALA A 13 4.30 9.01 -6.73
CA ALA A 13 5.58 9.62 -7.11
C ALA A 13 6.67 9.42 -6.04
N ASP A 14 6.25 9.25 -4.78
CA ASP A 14 7.12 9.12 -3.61
C ASP A 14 6.40 8.24 -2.59
N GLN A 15 6.98 7.09 -2.26
CA GLN A 15 6.37 6.09 -1.38
C GLN A 15 6.32 6.55 0.09
N ASP A 16 7.31 7.31 0.56
CA ASP A 16 7.36 7.79 1.95
C ASP A 16 6.29 8.85 2.19
N ARG A 17 6.21 9.85 1.30
CA ARG A 17 5.17 10.89 1.37
C ARG A 17 3.77 10.30 1.23
N ALA A 18 3.61 9.28 0.40
CA ALA A 18 2.33 8.59 0.26
C ALA A 18 1.98 7.82 1.53
N LEU A 19 2.93 7.08 2.11
CA LEU A 19 2.74 6.34 3.36
C LEU A 19 2.22 7.28 4.46
N ASP A 20 2.90 8.40 4.70
CA ASP A 20 2.49 9.41 5.68
C ASP A 20 1.07 9.94 5.41
N PHE A 21 0.73 10.20 4.15
CA PHE A 21 -0.61 10.67 3.82
C PHE A 21 -1.68 9.63 4.14
N TYR A 22 -1.48 8.38 3.72
CA TYR A 22 -2.46 7.32 3.92
C TYR A 22 -2.58 6.93 5.40
N THR A 23 -1.49 6.90 6.17
CA THR A 23 -1.55 6.56 7.61
C THR A 23 -2.01 7.75 8.46
N GLU A 24 -1.41 8.92 8.30
CA GLU A 24 -1.61 10.05 9.22
C GLU A 24 -2.83 10.90 8.87
N LYS A 25 -3.18 11.01 7.58
CA LYS A 25 -4.33 11.82 7.14
C LYS A 25 -5.58 10.98 6.91
N LEU A 26 -5.42 9.78 6.36
CA LEU A 26 -6.56 8.90 6.04
C LEU A 26 -6.78 7.77 7.07
N GLY A 27 -5.84 7.54 7.99
CA GLY A 27 -6.00 6.55 9.05
C GLY A 27 -5.89 5.10 8.58
N PHE A 28 -5.19 4.84 7.47
CA PHE A 28 -4.95 3.49 7.00
C PHE A 28 -3.93 2.79 7.91
N THR A 29 -4.09 1.48 8.08
CA THR A 29 -3.12 0.67 8.82
C THR A 29 -2.11 0.05 7.88
N ILE A 30 -0.84 0.09 8.25
CA ILE A 30 0.23 -0.65 7.57
C ILE A 30 0.04 -2.15 7.83
N ILE A 31 0.05 -2.94 6.77
CA ILE A 31 -0.02 -4.41 6.83
C ILE A 31 1.33 -5.03 6.48
N THR A 32 2.04 -4.44 5.53
CA THR A 32 3.38 -4.86 5.14
C THR A 32 4.15 -3.65 4.68
N ASP A 33 5.41 -3.58 5.07
CA ASP A 33 6.35 -2.55 4.68
C ASP A 33 7.75 -3.15 4.71
N GLN A 34 8.25 -3.54 3.54
CA GLN A 34 9.52 -4.26 3.43
C GLN A 34 10.20 -4.00 2.07
N PRO A 35 11.54 -4.17 1.98
CA PRO A 35 12.22 -4.20 0.69
C PRO A 35 11.63 -5.29 -0.22
N PHE A 36 11.42 -4.97 -1.49
CA PHE A 36 11.04 -5.95 -2.50
C PHE A 36 12.25 -6.39 -3.34
N ASP A 37 13.01 -5.40 -3.82
CA ASP A 37 14.30 -5.57 -4.47
C ASP A 37 15.21 -4.36 -4.18
N GLU A 38 16.31 -4.21 -4.92
CA GLU A 38 17.27 -3.10 -4.72
C GLU A 38 16.70 -1.71 -5.01
N LYS A 39 15.59 -1.62 -5.76
CA LYS A 39 14.98 -0.37 -6.23
C LYS A 39 13.56 -0.15 -5.71
N GLN A 40 12.87 -1.23 -5.37
CA GLN A 40 11.45 -1.25 -5.07
C GLN A 40 11.20 -1.66 -3.62
N ARG A 41 10.20 -1.03 -3.02
CA ARG A 41 9.69 -1.32 -1.68
C ARG A 41 8.25 -1.78 -1.78
N TRP A 42 7.90 -2.83 -1.05
CA TRP A 42 6.54 -3.38 -1.01
C TRP A 42 5.78 -2.83 0.19
N ILE A 43 4.81 -1.95 -0.06
CA ILE A 43 3.97 -1.33 0.97
C ILE A 43 2.51 -1.74 0.74
N GLU A 44 1.96 -2.50 1.68
CA GLU A 44 0.53 -2.82 1.73
C GLU A 44 -0.15 -2.06 2.86
N LEU A 45 -1.19 -1.31 2.52
CA LEU A 45 -2.04 -0.57 3.45
C LEU A 45 -3.46 -1.11 3.43
N ARG A 46 -4.21 -0.81 4.49
CA ARG A 46 -5.60 -1.24 4.61
C ARG A 46 -6.43 -0.17 5.29
N VAL A 47 -7.59 0.14 4.71
CA VAL A 47 -8.65 0.87 5.41
C VAL A 47 -9.04 0.05 6.64
N PRO A 48 -9.15 0.63 7.85
CA PRO A 48 -9.55 -0.13 9.03
C PRO A 48 -10.80 -0.98 8.78
N LYS A 49 -10.73 -2.28 9.11
CA LYS A 49 -11.78 -3.29 8.94
C LYS A 49 -12.11 -3.72 7.49
N ALA A 50 -11.46 -3.15 6.47
CA ALA A 50 -11.61 -3.63 5.09
C ALA A 50 -10.85 -4.95 4.88
N GLU A 51 -11.31 -5.79 3.95
CA GLU A 51 -10.58 -7.01 3.55
C GLU A 51 -9.58 -6.73 2.40
N THR A 52 -9.98 -5.92 1.42
CA THR A 52 -9.11 -5.49 0.31
C THR A 52 -8.04 -4.49 0.79
N ARG A 53 -6.82 -4.67 0.29
CA ARG A 53 -5.66 -3.82 0.60
C ARG A 53 -5.30 -2.88 -0.56
N VAL A 54 -4.47 -1.90 -0.27
CA VAL A 54 -3.91 -0.95 -1.24
C VAL A 54 -2.40 -1.12 -1.26
N VAL A 55 -1.80 -1.26 -2.44
CA VAL A 55 -0.35 -1.34 -2.62
C VAL A 55 0.16 -0.02 -3.17
N LEU A 56 1.11 0.61 -2.48
CA LEU A 56 1.79 1.80 -2.98
C LEU A 56 3.03 1.39 -3.76
N PHE A 57 3.18 1.87 -4.99
CA PHE A 57 4.36 1.59 -5.81
C PHE A 57 4.74 2.81 -6.64
N THR A 58 6.04 2.99 -6.90
CA THR A 58 6.54 4.02 -7.81
C THR A 58 6.91 3.35 -9.12
N THR A 59 6.30 3.82 -10.22
CA THR A 59 6.68 3.39 -11.58
C THR A 59 8.04 3.99 -11.95
N ASP A 60 8.89 3.20 -12.59
CA ASP A 60 10.14 3.68 -13.22
C ASP A 60 9.88 4.74 -14.30
#